data_AF-A0A7R9ZCR3-F1
#
_entry.id   AF-A0A7R9ZCR3-F1
#
_cell.length_a   1.000
_cell.length_b   1.000
_cell.length_c   1.000
_cell.angle_alpha   90.00
_cell.angle_beta   90.00
_cell.angle_gamma   90.00
#
_symmetry.space_group_name_H-M   'P 1'
#
loop_
_entity.id
_entity.type
_entity.pdbx_description
1 polymer ?
#
loop_
_entity_poly.entity_id
_entity_poly.type
_entity_poly.pdbx_seq_one_letter_code
_entity_poly.pdbx_strand_id
1 'polypeptide(L)'
;KLEEVQRILCPPGSNNNFALTNKKIDLPELQGDPLEIAKEKCEEAARKINGAVITEDTSLCFTALNELPGPYIKWFLDKCGHDGLNKMISSYDDKSGFA
;
A
#
# COMPACT_ATOMS: atom_id res chain seq x y z
N LYS A 1 0.37 4.66 -11.37
CA LYS A 1 -0.59 3.84 -10.60
C LYS A 1 -1.89 3.51 -11.34
N LEU A 2 -2.85 4.43 -11.56
CA LEU A 2 -4.10 4.07 -12.29
C LEU A 2 -3.84 3.46 -13.68
N GLU A 3 -2.95 4.10 -14.44
CA GLU A 3 -2.57 3.64 -15.78
C GLU A 3 -1.97 2.21 -15.77
N GLU A 4 -1.15 1.90 -14.76
CA GLU A 4 -0.56 0.55 -14.60
C GLU A 4 -1.65 -0.48 -14.30
N VAL A 5 -2.54 -0.17 -13.36
CA VAL A 5 -3.68 -1.05 -13.00
C VAL A 5 -4.59 -1.28 -14.21
N GLN A 6 -4.87 -0.23 -14.98
CA GLN A 6 -5.66 -0.35 -16.21
C GLN A 6 -4.97 -1.21 -17.26
N ARG A 7 -3.66 -1.07 -17.46
CA ARG A 7 -2.91 -1.91 -18.41
C ARG A 7 -2.91 -3.39 -18.01
N ILE A 8 -2.83 -3.68 -16.71
CA ILE A 8 -2.82 -5.05 -16.18
C ILE A 8 -4.22 -5.67 -16.22
N LEU A 9 -5.23 -4.96 -15.71
CA LEU A 9 -6.57 -5.51 -15.58
C LEU A 9 -7.37 -5.42 -16.86
N CYS A 10 -7.21 -4.35 -17.65
CA CYS A 10 -7.93 -4.08 -18.89
C CYS A 10 -6.96 -3.99 -20.10
N PRO A 11 -6.22 -5.07 -20.44
CA PRO A 11 -5.32 -5.05 -21.57
C PRO A 11 -6.07 -4.85 -22.91
N PRO A 12 -5.39 -4.38 -23.97
CA PRO A 12 -6.01 -4.21 -25.28
C PRO A 12 -6.68 -5.51 -25.76
N GLY A 13 -7.97 -5.44 -26.12
CA GLY A 13 -8.75 -6.61 -26.55
C GLY A 13 -9.50 -7.35 -25.41
N SER A 14 -9.38 -6.89 -24.16
CA SER A 14 -10.20 -7.40 -23.05
C SER A 14 -11.64 -6.85 -23.09
N ASN A 15 -12.62 -7.70 -22.83
CA ASN A 15 -14.03 -7.33 -22.70
C ASN A 15 -14.38 -6.97 -21.24
N ASN A 16 -13.67 -5.99 -20.69
CA ASN A 16 -13.96 -5.52 -19.33
C ASN A 16 -14.99 -4.39 -19.36
N ASN A 17 -16.17 -4.64 -18.80
CA ASN A 17 -17.29 -3.70 -18.79
C ASN A 17 -17.27 -2.69 -17.62
N PHE A 18 -16.10 -2.45 -17.01
CA PHE A 18 -15.98 -1.54 -15.86
C PHE A 18 -14.94 -0.45 -16.10
N ALA A 19 -15.29 0.79 -15.71
CA ALA A 19 -14.41 1.94 -15.77
C ALA A 19 -13.64 2.07 -14.45
N LEU A 20 -12.30 1.96 -14.50
CA LEU A 20 -11.44 2.18 -13.35
C LEU A 20 -11.10 3.67 -13.21
N THR A 21 -11.31 4.21 -12.01
CA THR A 21 -10.89 5.57 -11.65
C THR A 21 -10.05 5.52 -10.37
N ASN A 22 -9.13 6.47 -10.20
CA ASN A 22 -8.37 6.62 -8.97
C ASN A 22 -8.98 7.74 -8.13
N LYS A 23 -9.28 7.44 -6.87
CA LYS A 23 -9.74 8.41 -5.89
C LYS A 23 -8.83 8.37 -4.68
N LYS A 24 -8.24 9.53 -4.37
CA LYS A 24 -7.51 9.72 -3.11
C LYS A 24 -8.55 9.89 -1.99
N ILE A 25 -8.58 8.95 -1.07
CA ILE A 25 -9.42 8.98 0.13
C ILE A 25 -8.52 8.81 1.34
N ASP A 26 -8.85 9.52 2.41
CA ASP A 26 -8.17 9.34 3.68
C ASP A 26 -8.77 8.13 4.40
N LEU A 27 -7.95 7.14 4.71
CA LEU A 27 -8.33 5.88 5.35
C LEU A 27 -7.42 5.67 6.56
N PRO A 28 -7.94 5.10 7.66
CA PRO A 28 -7.10 4.71 8.78
C PRO A 28 -6.11 3.62 8.34
N GLU A 29 -4.86 3.73 8.77
CA GLU A 29 -3.88 2.64 8.63
C GLU A 29 -4.03 1.74 9.86
N LEU A 30 -4.81 0.66 9.72
CA LEU A 30 -5.11 -0.27 10.80
C LEU A 30 -3.88 -1.11 11.15
N GLN A 31 -3.80 -1.54 12.42
CA GLN A 31 -2.73 -2.41 12.93
C GLN A 31 -3.29 -3.81 13.17
N GLY A 32 -2.52 -4.85 12.85
CA GLY A 32 -2.96 -6.23 13.03
C GLY A 32 -2.52 -7.14 11.90
N ASP A 33 -3.30 -8.20 11.69
CA ASP A 33 -3.08 -9.16 10.62
C ASP A 33 -3.26 -8.49 9.23
N PRO A 34 -2.37 -8.73 8.26
CA PRO A 34 -2.46 -8.12 6.93
C PRO A 34 -3.79 -8.33 6.21
N LEU A 35 -4.41 -9.50 6.35
CA LEU A 35 -5.67 -9.81 5.68
C LEU A 35 -6.83 -9.02 6.30
N GLU A 36 -6.86 -8.95 7.63
CA GLU A 36 -7.87 -8.16 8.35
C GLU A 36 -7.72 -6.66 8.07
N ILE A 37 -6.49 -6.15 8.04
CA ILE A 37 -6.20 -4.75 7.66
C ILE A 37 -6.74 -4.46 6.25
N ALA A 38 -6.41 -5.30 5.27
CA ALA A 38 -6.82 -5.10 3.88
C ALA A 38 -8.34 -5.14 3.72
N LYS A 39 -9.00 -6.08 4.40
CA LYS A 39 -10.46 -6.21 4.39
C LYS A 39 -11.13 -4.97 4.98
N GLU A 40 -10.71 -4.55 6.17
CA GLU A 40 -11.36 -3.43 6.86
C GLU A 40 -11.05 -2.09 6.17
N LYS A 41 -9.86 -1.94 5.57
CA LYS A 41 -9.52 -0.82 4.69
C LYS A 41 -10.45 -0.75 3.47
N CYS A 42 -10.71 -1.89 2.82
CA CYS A 42 -11.60 -1.97 1.67
C CYS A 42 -13.05 -1.65 2.06
N GLU A 43 -13.52 -2.18 3.21
CA GLU A 43 -14.86 -1.90 3.74
C GLU A 43 -15.06 -0.42 4.08
N GLU A 44 -14.07 0.22 4.72
CA GLU A 44 -14.10 1.65 5.02
C GLU A 44 -14.07 2.49 3.73
N ALA A 45 -13.24 2.09 2.75
CA ALA A 45 -13.20 2.73 1.44
C ALA A 45 -14.55 2.65 0.71
N ALA A 46 -15.19 1.48 0.73
CA ALA A 46 -16.48 1.24 0.11
C ALA A 46 -17.57 2.10 0.77
N ARG A 47 -17.54 2.21 2.11
CA ARG A 47 -18.44 3.08 2.89
C ARG A 47 -18.27 4.55 2.52
N LYS A 48 -17.02 5.06 2.43
CA LYS A 48 -16.76 6.47 2.09
C LYS A 48 -17.09 6.82 0.63
N ILE A 49 -16.84 5.90 -0.29
CA ILE A 49 -17.11 6.09 -1.73
C ILE A 49 -18.58 5.82 -2.09
N ASN A 50 -19.28 5.03 -1.26
CA ASN A 50 -20.62 4.50 -1.53
C ASN A 50 -20.69 3.78 -2.88
N GLY A 51 -19.79 2.82 -3.09
CA GLY A 51 -19.70 2.08 -4.35
C GLY A 51 -18.62 1.01 -4.34
N ALA A 52 -18.48 0.32 -5.48
CA ALA A 52 -17.44 -0.69 -5.67
C ALA A 52 -16.05 -0.04 -5.63
N VAL A 53 -15.15 -0.63 -4.85
CA VAL A 53 -13.79 -0.15 -4.67
C VAL A 53 -12.81 -1.32 -4.63
N ILE A 54 -11.60 -1.04 -5.06
CA ILE A 54 -10.42 -1.89 -4.90
C ILE A 54 -9.40 -1.03 -4.16
N THR A 55 -8.86 -1.55 -3.06
CA THR A 55 -7.76 -0.96 -2.32
C THR A 55 -6.50 -1.77 -2.53
N GLU A 56 -5.36 -1.10 -2.51
CA GLU A 56 -4.04 -1.72 -2.55
C GLU A 56 -3.30 -1.34 -1.27
N ASP A 57 -2.66 -2.34 -0.67
CA ASP A 57 -1.74 -2.17 0.45
C ASP A 57 -0.34 -2.53 -0.03
N THR A 58 0.62 -1.70 0.35
CA THR A 58 2.03 -1.92 0.06
C THR A 58 2.79 -1.74 1.34
N SER A 59 3.57 -2.74 1.70
CA SER A 59 4.47 -2.73 2.85
C SER A 59 5.90 -2.50 2.38
N LEU A 60 6.76 -2.04 3.29
CA LEU A 60 8.20 -2.15 3.14
C LEU A 60 8.75 -2.74 4.43
N CYS A 61 9.34 -3.92 4.33
CA CYS A 61 9.81 -4.69 5.47
C CYS A 61 11.33 -4.75 5.44
N PHE A 62 11.99 -4.10 6.40
CA PHE A 62 13.44 -4.24 6.57
C PHE A 62 13.74 -5.43 7.47
N THR A 63 14.56 -6.38 6.99
CA THR A 63 14.95 -7.57 7.76
C THR A 63 15.62 -7.18 9.07
N ALA A 64 16.49 -6.17 9.03
CA ALA A 64 17.20 -5.63 10.18
C ALA A 64 16.30 -5.02 11.27
N LEU A 65 15.08 -4.62 10.92
CA LEU A 65 14.10 -4.06 11.86
C LEU A 65 12.97 -5.05 12.19
N ASN A 66 13.20 -6.36 11.97
CA ASN A 66 12.18 -7.39 12.13
C ASN A 66 10.89 -7.04 11.34
N GLU A 67 11.08 -6.76 10.05
CA GLU A 67 10.01 -6.48 9.07
C GLU A 67 9.32 -5.12 9.24
N LEU A 68 9.76 -4.28 10.18
CA LEU A 68 9.30 -2.89 10.25
C LEU A 68 9.94 -2.04 9.13
N PRO A 69 9.29 -0.94 8.70
CA PRO A 69 8.00 -0.42 9.17
C PRO A 69 6.77 -1.21 8.68
N GLY A 70 6.93 -2.13 7.73
CA GLY A 70 5.87 -2.99 7.23
C GLY A 70 4.69 -2.18 6.68
N PRO A 71 3.44 -2.43 7.12
CA PRO A 71 2.26 -1.71 6.64
C PRO A 71 2.28 -0.20 6.99
N TYR A 72 3.12 0.24 7.93
CA TYR A 72 3.22 1.64 8.33
C TYR A 72 4.10 2.49 7.40
N ILE A 73 4.62 1.92 6.32
CA ILE A 73 5.58 2.59 5.43
C ILE A 73 5.10 3.96 4.94
N LYS A 74 3.80 4.15 4.71
CA LYS A 74 3.24 5.46 4.33
C LYS A 74 3.60 6.56 5.32
N TRP A 75 3.46 6.30 6.61
CA TRP A 75 3.77 7.28 7.67
C TRP A 75 5.27 7.49 7.82
N PHE A 76 6.06 6.41 7.74
CA PHE A 76 7.52 6.51 7.80
C PHE A 76 8.07 7.27 6.59
N LEU A 77 7.53 7.05 5.39
CA LEU A 77 7.91 7.80 4.20
C LEU A 77 7.50 9.27 4.30
N ASP A 78 6.28 9.58 4.78
CA ASP A 78 5.81 10.96 4.97
C ASP A 78 6.66 11.73 5.99
N LYS A 79 7.02 11.11 7.11
CA LYS A 79 7.74 11.77 8.21
C LYS A 79 9.25 11.74 8.09
N CYS A 80 9.81 10.64 7.60
CA CYS A 80 11.27 10.44 7.54
C CYS A 80 11.84 10.70 6.13
N GLY A 81 11.02 10.58 5.08
CA GLY A 81 11.49 10.60 3.70
C GLY A 81 12.44 9.43 3.37
N HIS A 82 12.90 9.37 2.13
CA HIS A 82 13.83 8.32 1.70
C HIS A 82 15.15 8.33 2.48
N ASP A 83 15.71 9.51 2.75
CA ASP A 83 16.97 9.62 3.49
C ASP A 83 16.81 9.13 4.93
N GLY A 84 15.69 9.45 5.58
CA GLY A 84 15.41 8.95 6.93
C GLY A 84 15.18 7.43 6.93
N LEU A 85 14.48 6.89 5.95
CA LEU A 85 14.30 5.44 5.76
C LEU A 85 15.65 4.71 5.67
N ASN A 86 16.57 5.20 4.84
CA ASN A 86 17.90 4.59 4.71
C ASN A 86 18.75 4.75 5.98
N LYS A 87 18.65 5.89 6.67
CA LYS A 87 19.34 6.13 7.94
C LYS A 87 18.85 5.20 9.06
N MET A 88 17.58 4.80 9.07
CA MET A 88 17.06 3.90 10.11
C MET A 88 17.77 2.55 10.15
N ILE A 89 18.23 2.06 9.01
CA ILE A 89 18.97 0.80 8.93
C ILE A 89 20.48 1.00 8.77
N SER A 90 21.01 2.24 8.83
CA SER A 90 22.41 2.52 8.49
C SER A 90 23.43 1.83 9.41
N SER A 91 23.06 1.56 10.66
CA SER A 91 23.94 0.94 11.67
C SER A 91 23.88 -0.59 11.70
N TYR A 92 23.00 -1.21 10.92
CA TYR A 92 22.86 -2.67 10.85
C TYR A 92 23.69 -3.24 9.70
N ASP A 93 24.31 -4.40 9.83
CA ASP A 93 25.05 -4.97 8.69
C ASP A 93 24.09 -5.42 7.57
N ASP A 94 22.93 -5.94 7.95
CA ASP A 94 21.88 -6.34 7.01
C ASP A 94 21.08 -5.10 6.52
N LYS A 95 21.08 -4.91 5.20
CA LYS A 95 20.31 -3.85 4.50
C LYS A 95 19.17 -4.41 3.65
N SER A 96 18.91 -5.72 3.75
CA SER A 96 17.88 -6.37 2.95
C SER A 96 16.49 -5.94 3.39
N GLY A 97 15.58 -5.98 2.43
CA GLY A 97 14.16 -5.77 2.67
C GLY A 97 13.34 -6.28 1.50
N PHE A 98 12.05 -6.41 1.75
CA PHE A 98 11.07 -6.87 0.77
C PHE A 98 9.83 -5.98 0.83
N ALA A 99 9.04 -6.01 -0.25
CA ALA A 99 7.83 -5.23 -0.41
C ALA A 99 6.64 -6.15 -0.68
#